data_AF-X0SLU5-F1
#
_entry.id   AF-X0SLU5-F1
#
_cell.length_a   1.000
_cell.length_b   1.000
_cell.length_c   1.000
_cell.angle_alpha   90.00
_cell.angle_beta   90.00
_cell.angle_gamma   90.00
#
_symmetry.space_group_name_H-M   'P 1'
#
loop_
_entity.id
_entity.type
_entity.pdbx_description
1 polymer ?
#
loop_
_entity_poly.entity_id
_entity_poly.type
_entity_poly.pdbx_seq_one_letter_code
_entity_poly.pdbx_strand_id
1 'polypeptide(L)' 'MRFHLPTLLRFGSGVVAGLKEIVEKDLGVSRAFLVTDEGIRKAGLVERVLDVLPDIEVFEKIEPNPRHST' A
#
# COMPACT_ATOMS: atom_id res chain seq x y z
N MET A 1 -3.55 20.21 -22.94
CA MET A 1 -3.55 19.56 -21.61
C MET A 1 -3.71 18.06 -21.80
N ARG A 2 -2.83 17.24 -21.24
CA ARG A 2 -3.03 15.77 -21.14
C ARG A 2 -3.46 15.45 -19.72
N PHE A 3 -4.60 14.79 -19.57
CA PHE A 3 -5.11 14.34 -18.28
C PHE A 3 -4.67 12.90 -18.07
N HIS A 4 -3.96 12.62 -16.98
CA HIS A 4 -3.53 11.26 -16.62
C HIS A 4 -4.37 10.79 -15.45
N LEU A 5 -5.09 9.69 -15.65
CA LEU A 5 -5.84 9.01 -14.61
C LEU A 5 -5.14 7.70 -14.24
N PRO A 6 -5.31 7.22 -12.99
CA PRO A 6 -4.86 5.89 -12.61
C PRO A 6 -5.49 4.83 -13.50
N THR A 7 -4.76 3.75 -13.75
CA THR A 7 -5.23 2.64 -14.58
C THR A 7 -6.47 1.97 -14.01
N LEU A 8 -6.60 1.93 -12.68
CA LEU A 8 -7.74 1.32 -11.99
C LEU A 8 -7.92 1.90 -10.59
N LEU A 9 -9.16 2.23 -10.23
CA LEU A 9 -9.56 2.73 -8.92
C LEU A 9 -10.58 1.77 -8.31
N ARG A 10 -10.41 1.41 -7.03
CA ARG A 10 -11.37 0.59 -6.27
C ARG A 10 -11.88 1.41 -5.08
N PHE A 11 -13.19 1.49 -4.92
CA PHE A 11 -13.86 2.33 -3.92
C PHE A 11 -14.79 1.50 -3.04
N GLY A 12 -14.93 1.93 -1.78
CA GLY A 12 -15.82 1.31 -0.80
C GLY A 12 -15.14 1.07 0.53
N SER A 13 -15.94 1.01 1.60
CA SER A 13 -15.44 0.59 2.92
C SER A 13 -15.00 -0.87 2.86
N GLY A 14 -13.84 -1.19 3.45
CA GLY A 14 -13.34 -2.56 3.52
C GLY A 14 -12.67 -3.09 2.24
N VAL A 15 -12.52 -2.29 1.18
CA VAL A 15 -11.85 -2.71 -0.08
C VAL A 15 -10.45 -3.27 0.16
N VAL A 16 -9.74 -2.80 1.20
CA VAL A 16 -8.41 -3.30 1.58
C VAL A 16 -8.38 -4.81 1.89
N ALA A 17 -9.51 -5.41 2.27
CA ALA A 17 -9.58 -6.86 2.51
C ALA A 17 -9.33 -7.69 1.25
N GLY A 18 -9.58 -7.12 0.06
CA GLY A 18 -9.29 -7.76 -1.23
C GLY A 18 -7.85 -7.60 -1.71
N LEU A 19 -6.97 -6.95 -0.93
CA LEU A 19 -5.61 -6.61 -1.36
C LEU A 19 -4.78 -7.83 -1.78
N LYS A 20 -4.93 -8.95 -1.09
CA LYS A 20 -4.23 -10.20 -1.43
C LYS A 20 -4.59 -10.70 -2.84
N GLU A 21 -5.87 -10.71 -3.17
CA GLU A 21 -6.34 -11.14 -4.49
C GLU A 21 -5.81 -10.22 -5.60
N ILE A 22 -5.74 -8.92 -5.35
CA ILE A 22 -5.19 -7.94 -6.31
C ILE A 22 -3.70 -8.24 -6.57
N VAL A 23 -2.92 -8.48 -5.51
CA VAL A 23 -1.49 -8.78 -5.62
C VAL A 23 -1.26 -10.08 -6.42
N GLU A 24 -2.00 -11.13 -6.09
CA GLU A 24 -1.79 -12.47 -6.67
C GLU A 24 -2.36 -12.60 -8.09
N LYS A 25 -3.58 -12.09 -8.35
CA LYS A 25 -4.30 -12.33 -9.61
C LYS A 25 -4.17 -11.19 -10.59
N ASP A 26 -4.36 -9.95 -10.12
CA ASP A 26 -4.40 -8.79 -11.02
C ASP A 26 -3.00 -8.32 -11.39
N LEU A 27 -2.06 -8.37 -10.44
CA LEU A 27 -0.67 -7.96 -10.64
C LEU A 27 0.27 -9.15 -10.93
N GLY A 28 -0.07 -10.36 -10.48
CA GLY A 28 0.75 -11.55 -10.68
C GLY A 28 2.10 -11.51 -9.97
N VAL A 29 2.19 -10.81 -8.82
CA VAL A 29 3.45 -10.65 -8.07
C VAL A 29 3.42 -11.44 -6.76
N SER A 30 4.58 -11.90 -6.33
CA SER A 30 4.70 -12.81 -5.16
C SER A 30 5.32 -12.16 -3.93
N ARG A 31 5.91 -10.96 -4.05
CA ARG A 31 6.55 -10.26 -2.94
C ARG A 31 6.24 -8.77 -3.02
N ALA A 32 5.44 -8.29 -2.07
CA ALA A 32 5.14 -6.88 -1.92
C ALA A 32 6.15 -6.20 -0.98
N PHE A 33 6.27 -4.88 -1.13
CA PHE A 33 7.05 -4.01 -0.27
C PHE A 33 6.17 -2.83 0.14
N LEU A 34 5.87 -2.71 1.44
CA LEU A 34 5.00 -1.68 1.97
C LEU A 34 5.81 -0.42 2.30
N VAL A 35 5.50 0.67 1.61
CA VAL A 35 6.08 2.00 1.87
C VAL A 35 5.05 2.85 2.60
N THR A 36 5.42 3.40 3.76
CA THR A 36 4.54 4.16 4.63
C THR A 36 5.33 5.12 5.52
N ASP A 37 4.64 5.80 6.44
CA ASP A 37 5.21 6.66 7.46
C ASP A 37 4.79 6.22 8.87
N GLU A 38 5.52 6.69 9.88
CA GLU A 38 5.25 6.37 11.28
C GLU A 38 3.84 6.77 11.75
N GLY A 39 3.25 7.83 11.18
CA GLY A 39 1.92 8.30 11.54
C GLY A 39 0.84 7.30 11.14
N ILE A 40 0.94 6.77 9.92
CA ILE A 40 0.05 5.72 9.40
C ILE A 40 0.17 4.44 10.24
N ARG A 41 1.38 4.07 10.66
CA ARG A 41 1.58 2.94 11.57
C ARG A 41 0.99 3.18 12.95
N LYS A 42 1.24 4.35 13.57
CA LYS A 42 0.65 4.72 14.87
C LYS A 42 -0.87 4.73 14.83
N ALA A 43 -1.47 4.94 13.66
CA ALA A 43 -2.92 4.85 13.44
C ALA A 43 -3.46 3.42 13.29
N GLY A 44 -2.60 2.39 13.31
CA GLY A 44 -2.98 0.98 13.21
C GLY A 44 -3.32 0.53 11.78
N LEU A 45 -2.96 1.32 10.76
CA LEU A 45 -3.32 1.02 9.37
C LEU A 45 -2.35 0.02 8.72
N VAL A 46 -1.09 -0.01 9.17
CA VAL A 46 -0.10 -0.97 8.69
C VAL A 46 -0.50 -2.39 9.09
N GLU A 47 -0.96 -2.56 10.32
CA GLU A 47 -1.39 -3.84 10.87
C GLU A 47 -2.56 -4.42 10.06
N ARG A 48 -3.52 -3.57 9.66
CA ARG A 48 -4.62 -3.98 8.77
C ARG A 48 -4.14 -4.49 7.41
N VAL A 49 -3.03 -3.97 6.90
CA VAL A 49 -2.42 -4.45 5.64
C VAL A 49 -1.70 -5.77 5.89
N LEU A 50 -0.94 -5.89 6.98
CA LEU A 50 -0.20 -7.09 7.36
C LEU A 50 -1.12 -8.28 7.69
N ASP A 51 -2.33 -8.03 8.19
CA ASP A 51 -3.36 -9.06 8.40
C ASP A 51 -3.80 -9.73 7.07
N VAL A 52 -3.76 -8.98 5.97
CA VAL A 52 -4.17 -9.45 4.63
C VAL A 52 -2.97 -9.96 3.83
N LEU A 53 -1.82 -9.30 3.97
CA LEU A 53 -0.55 -9.61 3.31
C LEU A 53 0.55 -9.77 4.36
N PRO A 54 0.65 -10.96 4.99
CA PRO A 54 1.68 -11.24 5.97
C PRO A 54 3.06 -11.34 5.30
N ASP A 55 4.12 -11.25 6.11
CA ASP A 55 5.51 -11.50 5.72
C ASP A 55 6.09 -10.58 4.63
N ILE A 56 5.53 -9.39 4.48
CA ILE A 56 6.07 -8.34 3.59
C ILE A 56 7.06 -7.44 4.33
N GLU A 57 8.05 -6.92 3.60
CA GLU A 57 8.93 -5.89 4.13
C GLU A 57 8.22 -4.54 4.21
N VAL A 58 8.47 -3.80 5.30
CA VAL A 58 7.85 -2.49 5.57
C VAL A 58 8.94 -1.44 5.75
N PHE A 59 8.83 -0.36 4.98
CA PHE A 59 9.62 0.86 5.14
C PHE A 59 8.73 2.00 5.61
N GLU A 60 9.00 2.50 6.82
CA GLU A 60 8.13 3.43 7.56
C GLU A 60 8.74 4.81 7.81
N LYS A 61 9.85 5.12 7.13
CA LYS A 61 10.64 6.35 7.37
C LYS A 61 10.31 7.48 6.39
N ILE A 62 9.17 7.39 5.70
CA ILE A 62 8.76 8.44 4.76
C ILE A 62 8.43 9.71 5.54
N GLU A 63 9.05 10.81 5.14
CA GLU A 63 8.77 12.14 5.65
C GLU A 63 7.73 12.86 4.76
N PRO A 64 6.94 13.81 5.32
CA PRO A 64 6.14 14.71 4.51
C PRO A 64 7.00 15.45 3.47
N ASN A 65 6.55 15.45 2.21
CA ASN A 65 7.33 15.91 1.06
C ASN A 65 8.65 15.10 0.88
N PRO A 66 8.55 13.85 0.40
CA PRO A 66 9.69 12.96 0.31
C PRO A 66 10.80 13.55 -0.56
N ARG A 67 12.05 13.32 -0.15
CA ARG A 67 13.26 13.77 -0.86
C ARG A 67 13.94 12.56 -1.48
N HIS A 68 14.91 12.76 -2.38
CA HIS A 68 15.65 11.66 -3.00
C HIS A 68 16.38 10.72 -2.01
N SER A 69 16.53 11.14 -0.75
CA SER A 69 17.31 10.47 0.30
C SER A 69 16.46 9.77 1.36
N THR A 70 15.14 9.94 1.33
CA THR A 70 14.18 9.36 2.27
C THR A 70 13.20 8.47 1.53
#